data_AF-X1QFM4-F1
#
_entry.id   AF-X1QFM4-F1
#
_cell.length_a   1.000
_cell.length_b   1.000
_cell.length_c   1.000
_cell.angle_alpha   90.00
_cell.angle_beta   90.00
_cell.angle_gamma   90.00
#
_symmetry.space_group_name_H-M   'P 1'
#
loop_
_entity.id
_entity.type
_entity.pdbx_description
1 polymer ?
#
loop_
_entity_poly.entity_id
_entity_poly.type
_entity_poly.pdbx_seq_one_letter_code
_entity_poly.pdbx_strand_id
1 'polypeptide(L)'
;AEFDVELGTGYKQAESSDNLPIGTIPLDAIFSPTRKANFTIEPIHIGLETSHERLYLEVWTDGTISPVDAISRSADILIEQLSSFVDYARVSQIEVEEESIRLSIPDEQYNMPVEQLNLSVRTMNCLRRGGIATVGEIISKGEKGLLQLRNFGQKSKQEIDERLEALGLSLTPKVEAETDEA
;
A
#
# COMPACT_ATOMS: atom_id res chain seq x y z
N ALA A 1 14.08 51.22 -6.90
CA ALA A 1 13.20 50.23 -7.55
C ALA A 1 12.71 49.31 -6.45
N GLU A 2 11.41 49.09 -6.38
CA GLU A 2 10.78 48.17 -5.42
C GLU A 2 10.51 46.85 -6.13
N PHE A 3 10.63 45.74 -5.40
CA PHE A 3 10.42 44.39 -5.92
C PHE A 3 9.55 43.61 -4.92
N ASP A 4 8.51 42.96 -5.44
CA ASP A 4 7.72 42.00 -4.68
C ASP A 4 8.33 40.60 -4.85
N VAL A 5 8.61 39.94 -3.72
CA VAL A 5 9.22 38.61 -3.68
C VAL A 5 8.24 37.65 -3.01
N GLU A 6 7.88 36.58 -3.70
CA GLU A 6 7.00 35.52 -3.21
C GLU A 6 7.76 34.19 -3.08
N LEU A 7 7.27 33.31 -2.20
CA LEU A 7 7.68 31.90 -2.18
C LEU A 7 6.68 31.08 -3.00
N GLY A 8 7.19 30.26 -3.90
CA GLY A 8 6.38 29.43 -4.79
C GLY A 8 7.12 28.17 -5.23
N THR A 9 6.52 27.44 -6.15
CA THR A 9 7.10 26.24 -6.76
C THR A 9 6.98 26.31 -8.28
N GLY A 10 7.99 25.80 -8.98
CA GLY A 10 7.97 25.72 -10.44
C GLY A 10 8.04 27.08 -11.12
N TYR A 11 7.21 27.30 -12.13
CA TYR A 11 7.16 28.51 -12.94
C TYR A 11 5.75 29.10 -12.88
N LYS A 12 5.67 30.41 -12.65
CA LYS A 12 4.43 31.18 -12.67
C LYS A 12 4.57 32.27 -13.73
N GLN A 13 3.74 32.18 -14.76
CA GLN A 13 3.66 33.19 -15.81
C GLN A 13 3.12 34.51 -15.24
N ALA A 14 3.62 35.63 -15.76
CA ALA A 14 3.13 36.95 -15.46
C ALA A 14 1.66 37.09 -15.88
N GLU A 15 0.80 37.41 -14.91
CA GLU A 15 -0.59 37.78 -15.17
C GLU A 15 -0.77 39.29 -14.97
N SER A 16 -1.33 39.94 -15.98
CA SER A 16 -1.76 41.34 -15.86
C SER A 16 -3.12 41.37 -15.19
N SER A 17 -3.16 41.43 -13.86
CA SER A 17 -4.43 41.62 -13.13
C SER A 17 -4.82 43.10 -13.07
N ASP A 18 -6.12 43.39 -13.17
CA ASP A 18 -6.66 44.75 -13.03
C ASP A 18 -6.48 45.34 -11.61
N ASN A 19 -6.05 44.52 -10.63
CA ASN A 19 -5.83 44.93 -9.24
C ASN A 19 -4.41 45.46 -8.96
N LEU A 20 -3.53 45.52 -9.95
CA LEU A 20 -2.17 46.02 -9.77
C LEU A 20 -2.13 47.55 -9.77
N PRO A 21 -1.38 48.19 -8.86
CA PRO A 21 -1.16 49.63 -8.89
C PRO A 21 -0.62 50.12 -10.23
N ILE A 22 -0.99 51.35 -10.61
CA ILE A 22 -0.50 51.97 -11.84
C ILE A 22 1.01 52.11 -11.77
N GLY A 23 1.71 51.53 -12.74
CA GLY A 23 3.18 51.53 -12.82
C GLY A 23 3.83 50.20 -12.44
N THR A 24 3.07 49.19 -12.00
CA THR A 24 3.60 47.85 -11.78
C THR A 24 3.79 47.10 -13.10
N ILE A 25 4.96 46.50 -13.28
CA ILE A 25 5.29 45.66 -14.45
C ILE A 25 5.31 44.21 -13.96
N PRO A 26 4.34 43.37 -14.36
CA PRO A 26 4.35 41.97 -13.96
C PRO A 26 5.49 41.24 -14.67
N LEU A 27 6.18 40.37 -13.94
CA LEU A 27 7.27 39.54 -14.43
C LEU A 27 6.98 38.08 -14.14
N ASP A 28 7.46 37.21 -15.01
CA ASP A 28 7.41 35.77 -14.78
C ASP A 28 8.27 35.40 -13.58
N ALA A 29 7.77 34.50 -12.74
CA ALA A 29 8.49 34.03 -11.57
C ALA A 29 8.96 32.58 -11.76
N ILE A 30 10.27 32.37 -11.62
CA ILE A 30 10.90 31.04 -11.62
C ILE A 30 11.30 30.70 -10.19
N PHE A 31 10.59 29.77 -9.58
CA PHE A 31 10.84 29.27 -8.24
C PHE A 31 11.63 27.95 -8.27
N SER A 32 12.75 27.94 -8.99
CA SER A 32 13.66 26.79 -9.05
C SER A 32 15.08 27.22 -8.69
N PRO A 33 15.59 26.82 -7.51
CA PRO A 33 16.97 27.09 -7.12
C PRO A 33 17.98 26.16 -7.82
N THR A 34 17.51 25.07 -8.44
CA THR A 34 18.34 24.14 -9.21
C THR A 34 18.43 24.61 -10.66
N ARG A 35 19.66 24.80 -11.16
CA ARG A 35 19.95 25.26 -12.53
C ARG A 35 20.19 24.11 -13.49
N LYS A 36 20.84 23.05 -13.02
CA LYS A 36 21.18 21.87 -13.83
C LYS A 36 21.27 20.64 -12.94
N ALA A 37 20.87 19.50 -13.47
CA ALA A 37 21.12 18.19 -12.90
C ALA A 37 21.61 17.25 -14.02
N ASN A 38 22.55 16.38 -13.70
CA ASN A 38 23.08 15.36 -14.60
C ASN A 38 23.34 14.07 -13.80
N PHE A 39 23.34 12.93 -14.47
CA PHE A 39 23.67 11.66 -13.84
C PHE A 39 24.50 10.77 -14.77
N THR A 40 25.29 9.89 -14.18
CA THR A 40 26.04 8.86 -14.91
C THR A 40 26.09 7.60 -14.07
N ILE A 41 25.95 6.45 -14.72
CA ILE A 41 25.96 5.14 -14.06
C ILE A 41 27.19 4.39 -14.56
N GLU A 42 27.99 3.87 -13.63
CA GLU A 42 29.17 3.08 -13.92
C GLU A 42 29.08 1.71 -13.23
N PRO A 43 29.37 0.60 -13.93
CA PRO A 43 29.42 -0.71 -13.31
C PRO A 43 30.63 -0.81 -12.38
N ILE A 44 30.41 -1.30 -11.15
CA ILE A 44 31.49 -1.55 -10.18
C ILE A 44 31.64 -3.04 -9.95
N HIS A 45 32.88 -3.52 -10.07
CA HIS A 45 33.23 -4.91 -9.84
C HIS A 45 33.86 -5.03 -8.45
N ILE A 46 33.14 -5.62 -7.50
CA ILE A 46 33.64 -5.83 -6.13
C ILE A 46 33.71 -7.33 -5.88
N GLY A 47 34.92 -7.88 -5.86
CA GLY A 47 35.15 -9.29 -5.54
C GLY A 47 34.68 -10.24 -6.65
N LEU A 48 33.93 -11.27 -6.27
CA LEU A 48 33.45 -12.36 -7.14
C LEU A 48 32.01 -12.15 -7.64
N GLU A 49 31.27 -11.17 -7.12
CA GLU A 49 29.91 -10.87 -7.56
C GLU A 49 29.90 -9.74 -8.59
N THR A 50 29.25 -10.01 -9.72
CA THR A 50 29.17 -9.13 -10.88
C THR A 50 27.75 -8.60 -11.05
N SER A 51 27.38 -7.52 -10.36
CA SER A 51 26.11 -6.82 -10.64
C SER A 51 25.93 -5.43 -10.00
N HIS A 52 26.93 -4.89 -9.30
CA HIS A 52 26.75 -3.58 -8.67
C HIS A 52 26.95 -2.42 -9.64
N GLU A 53 26.13 -1.39 -9.50
CA GLU A 53 26.23 -0.13 -10.24
C GLU A 53 26.49 1.03 -9.27
N ARG A 54 27.31 1.99 -9.70
CA ARG A 54 27.55 3.25 -9.00
C ARG A 54 26.89 4.38 -9.76
N LEU A 55 26.04 5.13 -9.06
CA LEU A 55 25.40 6.33 -9.57
C LEU A 55 26.20 7.58 -9.17
N TYR A 56 26.58 8.37 -10.16
CA TYR A 56 27.13 9.71 -9.99
C TYR A 56 26.03 10.73 -10.30
N LEU A 57 25.71 11.59 -9.33
CA LEU A 57 24.77 12.69 -9.49
C LEU A 57 25.53 14.02 -9.44
N GLU A 58 25.37 14.84 -10.47
CA GLU A 58 25.93 16.18 -10.54
C GLU A 58 24.79 17.20 -10.51
N VAL A 59 24.74 18.05 -9.50
CA VAL A 59 23.66 19.03 -9.30
C VAL A 59 24.25 20.42 -9.09
N TRP A 60 23.78 21.38 -9.89
CA TRP A 60 24.19 22.79 -9.82
C TRP A 60 23.02 23.63 -9.32
N THR A 61 23.21 24.30 -8.19
CA THR A 61 22.25 25.24 -7.59
C THR A 61 22.77 26.67 -7.70
N ASP A 62 21.90 27.65 -7.51
CA ASP A 62 22.26 29.08 -7.46
C ASP A 62 22.69 29.57 -6.08
N GLY A 63 22.88 28.66 -5.12
CA GLY A 63 23.30 28.95 -3.76
C GLY A 63 22.16 29.21 -2.78
N THR A 64 20.91 29.33 -3.23
CA THR A 64 19.74 29.43 -2.33
C THR A 64 19.53 28.13 -1.53
N ILE A 65 19.93 26.99 -2.08
CA ILE A 65 19.93 25.68 -1.42
C ILE A 65 21.22 24.94 -1.73
N SER A 66 21.73 24.15 -0.77
CA SER A 66 22.87 23.28 -1.05
C SER A 66 22.45 22.13 -1.99
N PRO A 67 23.35 21.63 -2.87
CA PRO A 67 23.02 20.50 -3.74
C PRO A 67 22.57 19.25 -2.97
N VAL A 68 23.15 19.03 -1.78
CA VAL A 68 22.78 17.89 -0.91
C VAL A 68 21.34 18.04 -0.42
N ASP A 69 20.98 19.21 0.10
CA ASP A 69 19.62 19.45 0.60
C ASP A 69 18.58 19.40 -0.53
N ALA A 70 18.96 19.86 -1.73
CA ALA A 70 18.09 19.77 -2.91
C ALA A 70 17.79 18.31 -3.27
N ILE A 71 18.80 17.44 -3.23
CA ILE A 71 18.64 15.99 -3.47
C ILE A 71 17.76 15.38 -2.36
N SER A 72 18.03 15.68 -1.09
CA SER A 72 17.21 15.17 0.02
C SER A 72 15.74 15.53 -0.13
N ARG A 73 15.43 16.80 -0.41
CA ARG A 73 14.04 17.24 -0.65
C ARG A 73 13.41 16.56 -1.86
N SER A 74 14.19 16.32 -2.92
CA SER A 74 13.68 15.61 -4.10
C SER A 74 13.34 14.15 -3.82
N ALA A 75 14.11 13.50 -2.93
CA ALA A 75 13.84 12.13 -2.51
C ALA A 75 12.56 12.05 -1.67
N ASP A 76 12.34 13.00 -0.77
CA ASP A 76 11.10 13.07 0.03
C ASP A 76 9.87 13.19 -0.88
N ILE A 77 9.92 14.10 -1.86
CA ILE A 77 8.84 14.27 -2.86
C ILE A 77 8.61 12.96 -3.61
N LEU A 78 9.67 12.27 -4.05
CA LEU A 78 9.55 11.00 -4.78
C LEU A 78 8.88 9.91 -3.93
N ILE A 79 9.25 9.80 -2.65
CA ILE A 79 8.66 8.84 -1.72
C ILE A 79 7.17 9.14 -1.53
N GLU A 80 6.81 10.40 -1.33
CA GLU A 80 5.41 10.82 -1.20
C GLU A 80 4.59 10.44 -2.43
N GLN A 81 5.11 10.69 -3.64
CA GLN A 81 4.42 10.31 -4.89
C GLN A 81 4.29 8.79 -5.07
N LEU A 82 5.28 8.01 -4.62
CA LEU A 82 5.26 6.54 -4.74
C LEU A 82 4.42 5.84 -3.66
N SER A 83 4.12 6.53 -2.55
CA SER A 83 3.38 5.96 -1.42
C SER A 83 2.03 5.35 -1.82
N SER A 84 1.31 5.99 -2.74
CA SER A 84 0.00 5.50 -3.21
C SER A 84 0.09 4.16 -3.95
N PHE A 85 1.22 3.87 -4.59
CA PHE A 85 1.43 2.58 -5.27
C PHE A 85 1.71 1.44 -4.29
N VAL A 86 2.35 1.75 -3.16
CA VAL A 86 2.60 0.76 -2.09
C VAL A 86 1.27 0.33 -1.47
N ASP A 87 0.37 1.27 -1.21
CA ASP A 87 -0.94 0.97 -0.66
C ASP A 87 -1.81 0.21 -1.67
N TYR A 88 -1.74 0.56 -2.96
CA TYR A 88 -2.44 -0.18 -4.02
C TYR A 88 -1.97 -1.63 -4.13
N ALA A 89 -0.66 -1.88 -4.09
CA ALA A 89 -0.11 -3.23 -4.13
C ALA A 89 -0.65 -4.09 -2.96
N ARG A 90 -0.76 -3.51 -1.76
CA ARG A 90 -1.33 -4.21 -0.59
C ARG A 90 -2.81 -4.53 -0.77
N VAL A 91 -3.60 -3.60 -1.28
CA VAL A 91 -5.02 -3.84 -1.56
C VAL A 91 -5.19 -4.93 -2.62
N SER A 92 -4.40 -4.87 -3.71
CA SER A 92 -4.43 -5.90 -4.76
C SER A 92 -4.01 -7.28 -4.26
N GLN A 93 -3.05 -7.38 -3.33
CA GLN A 93 -2.65 -8.65 -2.72
C GLN A 93 -3.76 -9.24 -1.85
N ILE A 94 -4.49 -8.41 -1.10
CA ILE A 94 -5.63 -8.85 -0.31
C ILE A 94 -6.77 -9.35 -1.21
N GLU A 95 -7.07 -8.64 -2.30
CA GLU A 95 -8.09 -9.06 -3.27
C GLU A 95 -7.72 -10.39 -3.96
N VAL A 96 -6.46 -10.57 -4.35
CA VAL A 96 -5.97 -11.83 -4.95
C VAL A 96 -6.02 -12.98 -3.94
N GLU A 97 -5.68 -12.73 -2.67
CA GLU A 97 -5.77 -13.74 -1.62
C GLU A 97 -7.24 -14.16 -1.39
N GLU A 98 -8.17 -13.20 -1.30
CA GLU A 98 -9.61 -13.49 -1.20
C GLU A 98 -10.15 -14.26 -2.42
N GLU A 99 -9.70 -13.92 -3.63
CA GLU A 99 -10.13 -14.57 -4.86
C GLU A 99 -9.55 -15.99 -5.01
N SER A 100 -8.31 -16.22 -4.56
CA SER A 100 -7.69 -17.55 -4.50
C SER A 100 -8.38 -18.48 -3.49
N ILE A 101 -8.80 -17.94 -2.34
CA ILE A 101 -9.56 -18.68 -1.33
C ILE A 101 -10.93 -19.09 -1.90
N ARG A 102 -11.60 -18.20 -2.65
CA ARG A 102 -12.87 -18.51 -3.33
C ARG A 102 -12.73 -19.65 -4.33
N LEU A 103 -11.71 -19.61 -5.18
CA LEU A 103 -11.50 -20.63 -6.24
C LEU A 103 -11.11 -22.01 -5.69
N SER A 104 -10.54 -22.07 -4.48
CA SER A 104 -10.08 -23.33 -3.85
C SER A 104 -11.21 -24.12 -3.19
N ILE A 105 -12.38 -23.48 -2.97
CA ILE A 105 -13.53 -24.08 -2.27
C ILE A 105 -14.63 -24.32 -3.31
N PRO A 106 -15.25 -25.51 -3.38
CA PRO A 106 -16.41 -25.73 -4.25
C PRO A 106 -17.52 -24.71 -3.97
N ASP A 107 -18.11 -24.12 -5.02
CA ASP A 107 -19.14 -23.05 -4.90
C ASP A 107 -20.31 -23.43 -3.99
N GLU A 108 -20.67 -24.72 -3.92
CA GLU A 108 -21.71 -25.25 -3.05
C GLU A 108 -21.35 -25.12 -1.55
N GLN A 109 -20.07 -25.33 -1.21
CA GLN A 109 -19.59 -25.23 0.16
C GLN A 109 -19.32 -23.77 0.55
N TYR A 110 -18.83 -22.94 -0.37
CA TYR A 110 -18.55 -21.53 -0.12
C TYR A 110 -19.83 -20.74 0.22
N ASN A 111 -20.91 -20.99 -0.54
CA ASN A 111 -22.22 -20.33 -0.35
C ASN A 111 -23.12 -21.02 0.68
N MET A 112 -22.63 -22.07 1.35
CA MET A 112 -23.39 -22.79 2.37
C MET A 112 -23.69 -21.84 3.55
N PRO A 113 -24.93 -21.74 4.01
CA PRO A 113 -25.28 -20.91 5.16
C PRO A 113 -24.78 -21.56 6.45
N VAL A 114 -24.30 -20.75 7.39
CA VAL A 114 -23.71 -21.21 8.66
C VAL A 114 -24.69 -21.98 9.54
N GLU A 115 -25.99 -21.81 9.33
CA GLU A 115 -27.06 -22.58 9.99
C GLU A 115 -26.99 -24.08 9.68
N GLN A 116 -26.47 -24.47 8.52
CA GLN A 116 -26.36 -25.88 8.12
C GLN A 116 -25.16 -26.59 8.77
N LEU A 117 -24.21 -25.85 9.36
CA LEU A 117 -23.06 -26.40 10.09
C LEU A 117 -23.44 -27.00 11.46
N ASN A 118 -24.71 -26.87 11.90
CA ASN A 118 -25.20 -27.38 13.18
C ASN A 118 -24.32 -26.98 14.39
N LEU A 119 -23.91 -25.71 14.41
CA LEU A 119 -23.12 -25.12 15.49
C LEU A 119 -23.99 -24.85 16.73
N SER A 120 -23.35 -24.71 17.89
CA SER A 120 -24.03 -24.35 19.13
C SER A 120 -24.69 -22.98 19.04
N VAL A 121 -25.78 -22.81 19.80
CA VAL A 121 -26.53 -21.55 19.88
C VAL A 121 -25.62 -20.37 20.23
N ARG A 122 -24.55 -20.59 21.00
CA ARG A 122 -23.57 -19.56 21.34
C ARG A 122 -22.73 -19.16 20.13
N THR A 123 -22.14 -20.13 19.44
CA THR A 123 -21.29 -19.90 18.27
C THR A 123 -22.09 -19.27 17.12
N MET A 124 -23.31 -19.76 16.86
CA MET A 124 -24.25 -19.17 15.89
C MET A 124 -24.58 -17.71 16.19
N ASN A 125 -24.85 -17.38 17.45
CA ASN A 125 -25.14 -16.01 17.85
C ASN A 125 -23.91 -15.09 17.77
N CYS A 126 -22.71 -15.61 17.98
CA CYS A 126 -21.47 -14.87 17.78
C CYS A 126 -21.25 -14.53 16.29
N LEU A 127 -21.43 -15.51 15.39
CA LEU A 127 -21.29 -15.32 13.94
C LEU A 127 -22.34 -14.36 13.40
N ARG A 128 -23.62 -14.54 13.76
CA ARG A 128 -24.71 -13.67 13.32
C ARG A 128 -24.54 -12.22 13.77
N ARG A 129 -24.02 -11.99 14.98
CA ARG A 129 -23.70 -10.63 15.47
C ARG A 129 -22.46 -10.04 14.81
N GLY A 130 -21.54 -10.90 14.35
CA GLY A 130 -20.38 -10.53 13.54
C GLY A 130 -20.72 -10.25 12.07
N GLY A 131 -21.98 -10.41 11.67
CA GLY A 131 -22.43 -10.25 10.29
C GLY A 131 -21.95 -11.37 9.36
N ILE A 132 -21.62 -12.54 9.92
CA ILE A 132 -21.13 -13.70 9.16
C ILE A 132 -22.30 -14.66 8.95
N ALA A 133 -22.69 -14.87 7.70
CA ALA A 133 -23.84 -15.68 7.29
C ALA A 133 -23.45 -16.91 6.45
N THR A 134 -22.29 -16.90 5.80
CA THR A 134 -21.83 -17.98 4.91
C THR A 134 -20.53 -18.62 5.40
N VAL A 135 -20.27 -19.86 4.97
CA VAL A 135 -19.01 -20.56 5.27
C VAL A 135 -17.80 -19.85 4.63
N GLY A 136 -17.96 -19.30 3.42
CA GLY A 136 -16.92 -18.51 2.76
C GLY A 136 -16.48 -17.30 3.58
N GLU A 137 -17.40 -16.62 4.25
CA GLU A 137 -17.10 -15.49 5.14
C GLU A 137 -16.35 -15.91 6.42
N ILE A 138 -16.62 -17.11 6.95
CA ILE A 138 -15.88 -17.65 8.10
C ILE A 138 -14.40 -17.84 7.73
N ILE A 139 -14.14 -18.45 6.58
CA ILE A 139 -12.78 -18.75 6.11
C ILE A 139 -12.05 -17.45 5.73
N SER A 140 -12.71 -16.54 5.03
CA SER A 140 -12.11 -15.24 4.61
C SER A 140 -11.75 -14.35 5.81
N LYS A 141 -12.54 -14.36 6.89
CA LYS A 141 -12.23 -13.63 8.13
C LYS A 141 -11.02 -14.19 8.88
N GLY A 142 -10.75 -15.49 8.70
CA GLY A 142 -9.66 -16.22 9.35
C GLY A 142 -9.76 -16.27 10.88
N GLU A 143 -8.86 -17.03 11.50
CA GLU A 143 -8.86 -17.24 12.96
C GLU A 143 -8.76 -15.92 13.74
N LYS A 144 -7.85 -15.03 13.33
CA LYS A 144 -7.59 -13.75 14.03
C LYS A 144 -8.80 -12.82 13.98
N GLY A 145 -9.56 -12.81 12.88
CA GLY A 145 -10.77 -12.00 12.74
C GLY A 145 -11.93 -12.55 13.56
N LEU A 146 -12.07 -13.87 13.65
CA LEU A 146 -13.10 -14.53 14.45
C LEU A 146 -12.88 -14.33 15.96
N LEU A 147 -11.63 -14.36 16.43
CA LEU A 147 -11.29 -14.11 17.84
C LEU A 147 -11.61 -12.67 18.31
N GLN A 148 -11.70 -11.72 17.40
CA GLN A 148 -12.10 -10.34 17.71
C GLN A 148 -13.61 -10.19 17.92
N LEU A 149 -14.41 -11.19 17.52
CA LEU A 149 -15.85 -11.16 17.71
C LEU A 149 -16.21 -11.24 19.19
N ARG A 150 -17.14 -10.38 19.61
CA ARG A 150 -17.57 -10.29 21.01
C ARG A 150 -18.13 -11.62 21.52
N ASN A 151 -17.57 -12.12 22.61
CA ASN A 151 -17.91 -13.41 23.25
C ASN A 151 -17.55 -14.67 22.44
N PHE A 152 -16.81 -14.52 21.34
CA PHE A 152 -16.16 -15.63 20.65
C PHE A 152 -14.96 -16.09 21.49
N GLY A 153 -14.76 -17.41 21.60
CA GLY A 153 -13.73 -17.97 22.46
C GLY A 153 -13.28 -19.35 22.00
N GLN A 154 -12.35 -19.95 22.74
CA GLN A 154 -11.68 -21.20 22.35
C GLN A 154 -12.64 -22.35 22.04
N LYS A 155 -13.72 -22.51 22.81
CA LYS A 155 -14.74 -23.55 22.56
C LYS A 155 -15.51 -23.33 21.25
N SER A 156 -15.83 -22.08 20.92
CA SER A 156 -16.50 -21.75 19.66
C SER A 156 -15.57 -21.91 18.46
N LYS A 157 -14.27 -21.63 18.64
CA LYS A 157 -13.24 -21.90 17.63
C LYS A 157 -13.15 -23.39 17.33
N GLN A 158 -12.95 -24.21 18.37
CA GLN A 158 -12.82 -25.65 18.24
C GLN A 158 -14.05 -26.29 17.57
N GLU A 159 -15.25 -25.80 17.92
CA GLU A 159 -16.49 -26.26 17.30
C GLU A 159 -16.57 -25.92 15.80
N ILE A 160 -16.05 -24.76 15.38
CA ILE A 160 -15.97 -24.40 13.96
C ILE A 160 -14.91 -25.25 13.24
N ASP A 161 -13.73 -25.43 13.84
CA ASP A 161 -12.65 -26.25 13.29
C ASP A 161 -13.12 -27.69 13.02
N GLU A 162 -13.74 -28.34 14.00
CA GLU A 162 -14.26 -29.71 13.87
C GLU A 162 -15.31 -29.84 12.75
N ARG A 163 -16.16 -28.82 12.55
CA ARG A 163 -17.20 -28.82 11.53
C ARG A 163 -16.68 -28.50 10.14
N LEU A 164 -15.67 -27.64 10.04
CA LEU A 164 -14.99 -27.36 8.77
C LEU A 164 -14.16 -28.56 8.34
N GLU A 165 -13.46 -29.23 9.25
CA GLU A 165 -12.69 -30.45 8.97
C GLU A 165 -13.59 -31.58 8.44
N ALA A 166 -14.82 -31.71 8.97
CA ALA A 166 -15.81 -32.66 8.46
C ALA A 166 -16.23 -32.39 7.01
N LEU A 167 -16.07 -31.15 6.53
CA LEU A 167 -16.30 -30.74 5.13
C LEU A 167 -15.03 -30.76 4.28
N GLY A 168 -13.88 -31.13 4.86
CA GLY A 168 -12.57 -31.09 4.21
C GLY A 168 -11.95 -29.70 4.12
N LEU A 169 -12.50 -28.72 4.85
CA LEU A 169 -12.04 -27.33 4.89
C LEU A 169 -11.27 -27.05 6.18
N SER A 170 -10.41 -26.04 6.18
CA SER A 170 -9.70 -25.62 7.39
C SER A 170 -9.58 -24.09 7.44
N LEU A 171 -9.54 -23.53 8.65
CA LEU A 171 -9.42 -22.08 8.87
C LEU A 171 -8.06 -21.51 8.46
N THR A 172 -7.07 -22.37 8.28
CA THR A 172 -5.77 -22.02 7.69
C THR A 172 -5.82 -22.50 6.25
N PRO A 173 -5.76 -21.61 5.25
CA PRO A 173 -5.55 -22.08 3.89
C PRO A 173 -4.26 -22.89 3.90
N LYS A 174 -4.35 -24.20 3.63
CA LYS A 174 -3.19 -24.98 3.21
C LYS A 174 -2.83 -24.46 1.83
N VAL A 175 -2.12 -23.32 1.80
CA VAL A 175 -1.12 -23.12 0.77
C VAL A 175 -0.13 -24.24 1.03
N GLU A 176 -0.18 -25.28 0.21
CA GLU A 176 0.92 -26.22 0.11
C GLU A 176 2.14 -25.36 -0.16
N ALA A 177 2.95 -25.14 0.89
CA ALA A 177 4.28 -24.62 0.75
C ALA A 177 5.01 -25.68 -0.08
N GLU A 178 5.09 -25.45 -1.39
CA GLU A 178 6.15 -26.02 -2.20
C GLU A 178 7.45 -25.59 -1.51
N THR A 179 7.99 -26.52 -0.74
CA THR A 179 9.37 -26.49 -0.28
C THR A 179 10.23 -26.57 -1.53
N ASP A 180 10.62 -25.41 -2.06
CA ASP A 180 11.81 -25.31 -2.92
C ASP A 180 13.04 -25.54 -2.02
N GLU A 181 13.34 -26.81 -1.79
CA GLU A 181 14.69 -27.27 -1.52
C GLU A 181 15.40 -27.46 -2.88
N ALA A 182 16.25 -26.50 -3.27
CA ALA A 182 17.57 -26.71 -3.92
C ALA A 182 18.24 -25.38 -4.27
#